data_AF-A0A2H1VSE8-F1
#
_entry.id   AF-A0A2H1VSE8-F1
#
_cell.length_a   1.000
_cell.length_b   1.000
_cell.length_c   1.000
_cell.angle_alpha   90.00
_cell.angle_beta   90.00
_cell.angle_gamma   90.00
#
_symmetry.space_group_name_H-M   'P 1'
#
loop_
_entity.id
_entity.type
_entity.pdbx_description
1 polymer ?
#
loop_
_entity_poly.entity_id
_entity_poly.type
_entity_poly.pdbx_seq_one_letter_code
_entity_poly.pdbx_strand_id
1 'polypeptide(L)'
;MNMDMDSGSDNNWRGVPLTELYGSQSPWGAPEFRLVSPSYNHAVLYHVPSSGCLAADRPPKPQIGQDKWDSEHVRMPCSDQSLYPVVDNNGVSHLKKRWEMIENALSKPIRNSHELSSAILSYNTNFRNTWKFRGLHKLFNEYLEEEETRYFFDVTLPEIIKLALDLPKLVQAPIPLLKQHKNYSVSLSQQQISSLLANAFFCTFPRRNATKKTSEYASYPFINFNSSGLYESTNSDANLEKLKCICHYFRRVVTKVPVGTLTFSRRSVPPRDCPAWATSTRPIGSIPLHVEPVSTIEDADSLIQIDFANK
;
A
#
# COMPACT_ATOMS: atom_id res chain seq x y z
N MET A 1 -36.36 -43.45 34.52
CA MET A 1 -35.74 -42.10 34.57
C MET A 1 -34.24 -42.31 34.51
N ASN A 2 -33.64 -42.06 33.36
CA ASN A 2 -32.23 -41.67 33.23
C ASN A 2 -32.22 -40.79 31.99
N MET A 3 -32.38 -39.49 32.22
CA MET A 3 -32.06 -38.47 31.22
C MET A 3 -30.54 -38.41 31.21
N ASP A 4 -29.91 -38.99 30.18
CA ASP A 4 -28.53 -38.69 29.86
C ASP A 4 -28.47 -37.20 29.54
N MET A 5 -27.88 -36.43 30.45
CA MET A 5 -27.49 -35.06 30.20
C MET A 5 -26.38 -35.07 29.16
N ASP A 6 -26.74 -34.78 27.93
CA ASP A 6 -25.82 -34.42 26.87
C ASP A 6 -25.11 -33.13 27.31
N SER A 7 -23.94 -33.31 27.92
CA SER A 7 -22.97 -32.23 28.16
C SER A 7 -22.25 -31.94 26.85
N GLY A 8 -23.02 -31.57 25.83
CA GLY A 8 -22.51 -31.09 24.57
C GLY A 8 -21.81 -29.77 24.82
N SER A 9 -20.50 -29.74 24.66
CA SER A 9 -19.73 -28.50 24.56
C SER A 9 -20.45 -27.55 23.61
N ASP A 10 -20.86 -26.38 24.11
CA ASP A 10 -21.39 -25.23 23.35
C ASP A 10 -20.29 -24.70 22.40
N ASN A 11 -19.94 -25.51 21.40
CA ASN A 11 -19.06 -25.10 20.34
C ASN A 11 -19.87 -24.19 19.42
N ASN A 12 -19.56 -22.90 19.42
CA ASN A 12 -20.24 -21.86 18.66
C ASN A 12 -19.97 -21.95 17.13
N TRP A 13 -19.69 -23.15 16.60
CA TRP A 13 -19.33 -23.38 15.19
C TRP A 13 -19.96 -24.67 14.66
N ARG A 14 -20.04 -24.79 13.33
CA ARG A 14 -20.60 -25.95 12.61
C ARG A 14 -19.63 -26.45 11.55
N GLY A 15 -19.68 -27.76 11.27
CA GLY A 15 -18.88 -28.41 10.22
C GLY A 15 -17.67 -29.15 10.76
N VAL A 16 -16.50 -28.99 10.14
CA VAL A 16 -15.24 -29.57 10.61
C VAL A 16 -14.51 -28.58 11.54
N PRO A 17 -13.66 -29.05 12.47
CA PRO A 17 -12.74 -28.19 13.21
C PRO A 17 -11.85 -27.36 12.27
N LEU A 18 -11.56 -26.12 12.64
CA LEU A 18 -10.69 -25.22 11.85
C LEU A 18 -9.28 -25.82 11.64
N THR A 19 -8.81 -26.64 12.57
CA THR A 19 -7.56 -27.40 12.47
C THR A 19 -7.49 -28.38 11.31
N GLU A 20 -8.63 -28.87 10.79
CA GLU A 20 -8.68 -29.71 9.58
C GLU A 20 -8.48 -28.90 8.30
N LEU A 21 -8.71 -27.58 8.36
CA LEU A 21 -8.45 -26.67 7.24
C LEU A 21 -6.98 -26.21 7.19
N TYR A 22 -6.27 -26.26 8.32
CA TYR A 22 -4.85 -25.89 8.44
C TYR A 22 -3.88 -27.03 8.03
N GLY A 23 -2.75 -26.67 7.42
CA GLY A 23 -1.57 -27.54 7.35
C GLY A 23 -1.64 -28.75 6.40
N SER A 24 -0.73 -29.71 6.60
CA SER A 24 -0.50 -30.88 5.71
C SER A 24 -1.64 -31.91 5.66
N GLN A 25 -2.60 -31.81 6.58
CA GLN A 25 -3.84 -32.59 6.58
C GLN A 25 -4.92 -31.97 5.68
N SER A 26 -4.78 -30.67 5.33
CA SER A 26 -5.61 -30.04 4.32
C SER A 26 -5.35 -30.69 2.96
N PRO A 27 -6.38 -30.99 2.14
CA PRO A 27 -6.18 -31.42 0.75
C PRO A 27 -5.45 -30.34 -0.08
N TRP A 28 -5.33 -29.12 0.46
CA TRP A 28 -4.61 -27.98 -0.10
C TRP A 28 -3.27 -27.73 0.59
N GLY A 29 -2.65 -28.77 1.16
CA GLY A 29 -1.44 -28.69 1.99
C GLY A 29 -0.50 -27.57 1.54
N ALA A 30 -0.03 -26.76 2.50
CA ALA A 30 0.68 -25.50 2.24
C ALA A 30 1.75 -25.72 1.16
N PRO A 31 1.54 -25.26 -0.09
CA PRO A 31 2.51 -25.49 -1.13
C PRO A 31 3.78 -24.78 -0.70
N GLU A 32 4.92 -25.48 -0.70
CA GLU A 32 6.21 -24.80 -0.61
C GLU A 32 6.24 -23.78 -1.75
N PHE A 33 6.13 -22.50 -1.39
CA PHE A 33 6.17 -21.44 -2.37
C PHE A 33 7.55 -21.48 -3.02
N ARG A 34 7.56 -21.65 -4.34
CA ARG A 34 8.80 -21.58 -5.10
C ARG A 34 9.49 -20.26 -4.78
N LEU A 35 10.82 -20.31 -4.74
CA LEU A 35 11.62 -19.12 -4.57
C LEU A 35 11.20 -18.05 -5.60
N VAL A 36 10.89 -16.86 -5.09
CA VAL A 36 10.57 -15.70 -5.92
C VAL A 36 11.77 -15.41 -6.80
N SER A 37 11.56 -15.40 -8.12
CA SER A 37 12.59 -15.11 -9.10
C SER A 37 12.03 -14.25 -10.23
N PRO A 38 12.84 -13.34 -10.80
CA PRO A 38 12.41 -12.56 -11.97
C PRO A 38 12.01 -13.48 -13.12
N SER A 39 10.91 -13.15 -13.80
CA SER A 39 10.43 -13.87 -14.97
C SER A 39 9.73 -12.92 -15.95
N TYR A 40 9.31 -13.41 -17.12
CA TYR A 40 8.60 -12.59 -18.11
C TYR A 40 7.29 -11.99 -17.60
N ASN A 41 6.68 -12.58 -16.56
CA ASN A 41 5.44 -12.12 -15.94
C ASN A 41 5.60 -11.78 -14.46
N HIS A 42 6.84 -11.65 -13.97
CA HIS A 42 7.13 -11.37 -12.57
C HIS A 42 8.30 -10.40 -12.44
N ALA A 43 8.00 -9.15 -12.06
CA ALA A 43 9.02 -8.16 -11.71
C ALA A 43 9.41 -8.30 -10.23
N VAL A 44 10.69 -8.49 -9.95
CA VAL A 44 11.22 -8.52 -8.57
C VAL A 44 12.12 -7.29 -8.38
N LEU A 45 11.74 -6.40 -7.47
CA LEU A 45 12.40 -5.10 -7.26
C LEU A 45 13.52 -5.13 -6.21
N TYR A 46 13.86 -6.30 -5.70
CA TYR A 46 14.98 -6.51 -4.79
C TYR A 46 15.86 -7.66 -5.28
N HIS A 47 17.11 -7.68 -4.85
CA HIS A 47 18.06 -8.72 -5.17
C HIS A 47 17.71 -10.02 -4.45
N VAL A 48 17.55 -11.11 -5.21
CA VAL A 48 17.35 -12.46 -4.70
C VAL A 48 18.70 -13.19 -4.76
N PRO A 49 19.32 -13.55 -3.62
CA PRO A 49 20.58 -14.30 -3.60
C PRO A 49 20.43 -15.66 -4.28
N SER A 50 21.53 -16.19 -4.85
CA SER A 50 21.54 -17.52 -5.48
C SER A 50 21.18 -18.67 -4.52
N SER A 51 21.38 -18.46 -3.21
CA SER A 51 20.97 -19.39 -2.15
C SER A 51 19.46 -19.37 -1.87
N GLY A 52 18.73 -18.38 -2.39
CA GLY A 52 17.30 -18.18 -2.13
C GLY A 52 16.95 -17.63 -0.75
N CYS A 53 17.90 -17.63 0.19
CA CYS A 53 17.68 -17.14 1.54
C CYS A 53 17.92 -15.63 1.63
N LEU A 54 16.87 -14.87 1.91
CA LEU A 54 16.99 -13.47 2.30
C LEU A 54 17.53 -13.37 3.74
N ALA A 55 18.28 -12.30 4.01
CA ALA A 55 18.77 -12.02 5.34
C ALA A 55 17.58 -11.69 6.27
N ALA A 56 17.52 -12.31 7.44
CA ALA A 56 16.44 -12.10 8.41
C ALA A 56 16.63 -10.83 9.27
N ASP A 57 17.85 -10.28 9.29
CA ASP A 57 18.26 -9.16 10.13
C ASP A 57 18.27 -7.81 9.39
N ARG A 58 18.14 -7.81 8.05
CA ARG A 58 18.19 -6.59 7.24
C ARG A 58 17.31 -6.67 5.99
N PRO A 59 16.80 -5.52 5.50
CA PRO A 59 16.03 -5.49 4.26
C PRO A 59 16.86 -5.99 3.06
N PRO A 60 16.22 -6.61 2.06
CA PRO A 60 16.90 -7.04 0.85
C PRO A 60 17.37 -5.82 0.05
N LYS A 61 18.53 -5.95 -0.59
CA LYS A 61 19.10 -4.88 -1.41
C LYS A 61 18.19 -4.58 -2.61
N PRO A 62 17.98 -3.32 -2.98
CA PRO A 62 17.23 -2.96 -4.19
C PRO A 62 17.81 -3.60 -5.45
N GLN A 63 16.94 -4.02 -6.36
CA GLN A 63 17.34 -4.43 -7.70
C GLN A 63 17.63 -3.18 -8.52
N ILE A 64 18.80 -3.16 -9.17
CA ILE A 64 19.19 -2.06 -10.06
C ILE A 64 18.43 -2.20 -11.37
N GLY A 65 17.83 -1.10 -11.84
CA GLY A 65 17.17 -1.02 -13.13
C GLY A 65 17.35 0.36 -13.75
N GLN A 66 16.65 0.60 -14.87
CA GLN A 66 16.64 1.87 -15.56
C GLN A 66 15.28 2.56 -15.37
N ASP A 67 15.30 3.87 -15.11
CA ASP A 67 14.06 4.67 -15.03
C ASP A 67 13.22 4.50 -16.30
N LYS A 68 11.90 4.42 -16.10
CA LYS A 68 10.94 4.33 -17.20
C LYS A 68 9.82 5.32 -17.01
N TRP A 69 9.73 6.24 -17.96
CA TRP A 69 8.64 7.17 -18.08
C TRP A 69 7.81 6.80 -19.32
N ASP A 70 7.02 5.74 -19.21
CA ASP A 70 6.11 5.26 -20.25
C ASP A 70 4.72 4.91 -19.69
N SER A 71 3.80 4.46 -20.55
CA SER A 71 2.44 4.09 -20.17
C SER A 71 2.33 2.70 -19.52
N GLU A 72 3.40 1.93 -19.45
CA GLU A 72 3.43 0.57 -18.88
C GLU A 72 3.99 0.56 -17.45
N HIS A 73 4.62 1.63 -16.98
CA HIS A 73 5.24 1.73 -15.66
C HIS A 73 4.69 2.90 -14.83
N VAL A 74 4.90 2.86 -13.52
CA VAL A 74 4.55 3.96 -12.61
C VAL A 74 5.44 5.17 -12.93
N ARG A 75 4.82 6.34 -13.13
CA ARG A 75 5.55 7.63 -13.21
C ARG A 75 6.15 7.97 -11.85
N MET A 76 7.42 7.70 -11.66
CA MET A 76 8.11 7.94 -10.38
C MET A 76 8.32 9.44 -10.11
N PRO A 77 8.11 9.93 -8.88
CA PRO A 77 8.27 11.36 -8.57
C PRO A 77 9.71 11.84 -8.74
N CYS A 78 10.69 10.95 -8.56
CA CYS A 78 12.13 11.18 -8.70
C CYS A 78 12.67 11.00 -10.13
N SER A 79 11.83 10.75 -11.14
CA SER A 79 12.27 10.69 -12.54
C SER A 79 12.66 12.08 -13.05
N ASP A 80 13.70 12.16 -13.88
CA ASP A 80 14.09 13.40 -14.56
C ASP A 80 13.00 13.98 -15.46
N GLN A 81 12.05 13.14 -15.89
CA GLN A 81 10.90 13.55 -16.71
C GLN A 81 9.72 14.07 -15.89
N SER A 82 9.81 14.01 -14.55
CA SER A 82 8.86 14.62 -13.62
C SER A 82 9.08 16.13 -13.57
N LEU A 83 8.58 16.83 -14.58
CA LEU A 83 8.68 18.29 -14.70
C LEU A 83 7.40 18.98 -14.20
N TYR A 84 7.56 20.18 -13.63
CA TYR A 84 6.46 20.99 -13.12
C TYR A 84 6.55 22.43 -13.66
N PRO A 85 5.44 23.01 -14.17
CA PRO A 85 5.42 24.39 -14.64
C PRO A 85 5.43 25.34 -13.44
N VAL A 86 6.40 26.23 -13.40
CA VAL A 86 6.54 27.29 -12.39
C VAL A 86 6.46 28.63 -13.11
N VAL A 87 5.62 29.54 -12.63
CA VAL A 87 5.51 30.90 -13.17
C VAL A 87 6.49 31.79 -12.41
N ASP A 88 7.35 32.50 -13.15
CA ASP A 88 8.27 33.48 -12.57
C ASP A 88 7.58 34.81 -12.22
N ASN A 89 8.33 35.73 -11.62
CA ASN A 89 7.82 37.05 -11.23
C ASN A 89 7.35 37.90 -12.44
N ASN A 90 7.78 37.54 -13.65
CA ASN A 90 7.42 38.20 -14.90
C ASN A 90 6.23 37.53 -15.60
N GLY A 91 5.63 36.50 -14.99
CA GLY A 91 4.50 35.76 -15.55
C GLY A 91 4.89 34.70 -16.59
N VAL A 92 6.19 34.43 -16.79
CA VAL A 92 6.65 33.42 -17.76
C VAL A 92 6.72 32.05 -17.09
N SER A 93 6.16 31.03 -17.75
CA SER A 93 6.17 29.67 -17.25
C SER A 93 7.44 28.92 -17.70
N HIS A 94 8.18 28.40 -16.73
CA HIS A 94 9.35 27.55 -16.95
C HIS A 94 9.11 26.16 -16.37
N LEU A 95 9.68 25.13 -16.99
CA LEU A 95 9.63 23.77 -16.45
C LEU A 95 10.79 23.55 -15.48
N LYS A 96 10.48 23.20 -14.23
CA LYS A 96 11.46 22.81 -13.22
C LYS A 96 11.35 21.33 -12.92
N LYS A 97 12.47 20.68 -12.57
CA LYS A 97 12.44 19.32 -12.03
C LYS A 97 11.63 19.31 -10.74
N ARG A 98 10.54 18.55 -10.74
CA ARG A 98 9.60 18.48 -9.61
C ARG A 98 10.27 17.85 -8.39
N TRP A 99 11.15 16.88 -8.59
CA TRP A 99 11.86 16.22 -7.49
C TRP A 99 12.70 17.22 -6.68
N GLU A 100 13.44 18.13 -7.34
CA GLU A 100 14.17 19.19 -6.64
C GLU A 100 13.25 20.10 -5.83
N MET A 101 12.02 20.37 -6.32
CA MET A 101 11.04 21.14 -5.55
C MET A 101 10.58 20.39 -4.30
N ILE A 102 10.38 19.07 -4.42
CA ILE A 102 10.01 18.18 -3.30
C ILE A 102 11.13 18.13 -2.26
N GLU A 103 12.37 17.90 -2.70
CA GLU A 103 13.56 17.92 -1.82
C GLU A 103 13.66 19.24 -1.06
N ASN A 104 13.63 20.37 -1.77
CA ASN A 104 13.73 21.68 -1.14
C ASN A 104 12.57 21.99 -0.16
N ALA A 105 11.38 21.45 -0.40
CA ALA A 105 10.23 21.64 0.47
C ALA A 105 10.31 20.79 1.74
N LEU A 106 10.70 19.52 1.59
CA LEU A 106 10.75 18.55 2.70
C LEU A 106 12.05 18.62 3.51
N SER A 107 13.14 19.16 2.97
CA SER A 107 14.38 19.37 3.73
C SER A 107 14.28 20.50 4.77
N LYS A 108 13.23 21.33 4.72
CA LYS A 108 12.99 22.37 5.73
C LYS A 108 12.34 21.75 6.96
N PRO A 109 12.67 22.20 8.19
CA PRO A 109 11.97 21.75 9.39
C PRO A 109 10.47 22.01 9.29
N ILE A 110 9.67 21.01 9.62
CA ILE A 110 8.19 21.07 9.67
C ILE A 110 7.76 20.79 11.10
N ARG A 111 7.24 21.81 11.79
CA ARG A 111 6.96 21.77 13.24
C ARG A 111 5.50 21.55 13.59
N ASN A 112 4.60 21.69 12.63
CA ASN A 112 3.16 21.58 12.85
C ASN A 112 2.41 21.21 11.57
N SER A 113 1.12 20.92 11.74
CA SER A 113 0.23 20.49 10.66
C SER A 113 0.07 21.53 9.54
N HIS A 114 0.15 22.83 9.86
CA HIS A 114 0.07 23.92 8.87
C HIS A 114 1.33 24.02 8.01
N GLU A 115 2.51 23.91 8.60
CA GLU A 115 3.78 23.82 7.88
C GLU A 115 3.82 22.59 6.97
N LEU A 116 3.32 21.44 7.45
CA LEU A 116 3.21 20.21 6.65
C LEU A 116 2.33 20.41 5.42
N SER A 117 1.13 20.97 5.60
CA SER A 117 0.23 21.26 4.48
C SER A 117 0.84 22.27 3.50
N SER A 118 1.57 23.27 4.00
CA SER A 118 2.23 24.29 3.19
C SER A 118 3.36 23.69 2.36
N ALA A 119 4.15 22.78 2.95
CA ALA A 119 5.19 22.05 2.24
C ALA A 119 4.59 21.22 1.09
N ILE A 120 3.52 20.46 1.35
CA ILE A 120 2.84 19.64 0.33
C ILE A 120 2.29 20.50 -0.82
N LEU A 121 1.71 21.65 -0.51
CA LEU A 121 1.14 22.57 -1.50
C LEU A 121 2.21 23.31 -2.32
N SER A 122 3.44 23.45 -1.82
CA SER A 122 4.52 24.18 -2.51
C SER A 122 4.92 23.54 -3.85
N TYR A 123 4.86 22.22 -3.96
CA TYR A 123 5.09 21.46 -5.19
C TYR A 123 3.81 20.89 -5.82
N ASN A 124 2.64 21.33 -5.34
CA ASN A 124 1.30 21.03 -5.87
C ASN A 124 0.50 22.33 -6.07
N THR A 125 1.12 23.38 -6.60
CA THR A 125 0.57 24.74 -6.68
C THR A 125 -0.82 24.84 -7.33
N ASN A 126 -1.08 24.06 -8.39
CA ASN A 126 -2.39 23.99 -9.06
C ASN A 126 -3.55 23.59 -8.14
N PHE A 127 -3.25 22.97 -6.98
CA PHE A 127 -4.24 22.49 -6.03
C PHE A 127 -4.34 23.34 -4.77
N ARG A 128 -3.59 24.44 -4.64
CA ARG A 128 -3.56 25.31 -3.44
C ARG A 128 -4.95 25.78 -3.00
N ASN A 129 -5.85 26.05 -3.95
CA ASN A 129 -7.20 26.52 -3.64
C ASN A 129 -8.20 25.38 -3.42
N THR A 130 -7.91 24.19 -3.96
CA THR A 130 -8.81 23.03 -3.96
C THR A 130 -8.55 22.11 -2.79
N TRP A 131 -7.30 21.79 -2.50
CA TRP A 131 -6.94 20.85 -1.45
C TRP A 131 -7.08 21.49 -0.07
N LYS A 132 -7.77 20.79 0.82
CA LYS A 132 -8.00 21.19 2.21
C LYS A 132 -7.43 20.12 3.14
N PHE A 133 -6.81 20.57 4.22
CA PHE A 133 -6.13 19.72 5.20
C PHE A 133 -6.82 19.75 6.57
N ARG A 134 -8.14 19.98 6.59
CA ARG A 134 -8.91 20.18 7.83
C ARG A 134 -8.82 18.98 8.77
N GLY A 135 -8.93 17.75 8.24
CA GLY A 135 -8.81 16.52 9.04
C GLY A 135 -7.41 16.35 9.62
N LEU A 136 -6.37 16.72 8.86
CA LEU A 136 -4.98 16.71 9.34
C LEU A 136 -4.78 17.71 10.49
N HIS A 137 -5.27 18.95 10.35
CA HIS A 137 -5.19 19.96 11.40
C HIS A 137 -5.96 19.53 12.64
N LYS A 138 -7.19 19.04 12.47
CA LYS A 138 -8.03 18.56 13.58
C LYS A 138 -7.34 17.45 14.37
N LEU A 139 -6.72 16.48 13.70
CA LEU A 139 -6.01 15.40 14.37
C LEU A 139 -4.92 15.91 15.31
N PHE A 140 -4.00 16.72 14.80
CA PHE A 140 -2.83 17.17 15.55
C PHE A 140 -3.12 18.30 16.54
N ASN A 141 -4.13 19.13 16.28
CA ASN A 141 -4.40 20.30 17.10
C ASN A 141 -5.50 20.06 18.15
N GLU A 142 -6.45 19.14 17.90
CA GLU A 142 -7.63 18.95 18.75
C GLU A 142 -7.77 17.53 19.32
N TYR A 143 -7.22 16.50 18.65
CA TYR A 143 -7.50 15.11 19.01
C TYR A 143 -6.34 14.42 19.73
N LEU A 144 -5.10 14.58 19.24
CA LEU A 144 -3.91 13.99 19.86
C LEU A 144 -3.44 14.82 21.06
N GLU A 145 -2.85 14.14 22.04
CA GLU A 145 -2.18 14.82 23.16
C GLU A 145 -0.98 15.63 22.67
N GLU A 146 -0.60 16.68 23.42
CA GLU A 146 0.48 17.59 23.03
C GLU A 146 1.81 16.83 22.86
N GLU A 147 2.07 15.88 23.76
CA GLU A 147 3.25 15.01 23.73
C GLU A 147 3.28 14.11 22.49
N GLU A 148 2.14 13.55 22.09
CA GLU A 148 2.03 12.69 20.90
C GLU A 148 2.24 13.50 19.61
N THR A 149 1.62 14.68 19.53
CA THR A 149 1.79 15.61 18.42
C THR A 149 3.24 16.04 18.31
N ARG A 150 3.86 16.41 19.42
CA ARG A 150 5.28 16.79 19.45
C ARG A 150 6.18 15.64 19.03
N TYR A 151 5.95 14.44 19.55
CA TYR A 151 6.71 13.25 19.15
C TYR A 151 6.57 12.96 17.65
N PHE A 152 5.38 13.16 17.08
CA PHE A 152 5.20 13.03 15.64
C PHE A 152 6.06 14.01 14.86
N PHE A 153 5.99 15.32 15.15
CA PHE A 153 6.73 16.33 14.38
C PHE A 153 8.25 16.34 14.66
N ASP A 154 8.67 16.06 15.89
CA ASP A 154 10.08 16.09 16.28
C ASP A 154 10.84 14.79 15.94
N VAL A 155 10.15 13.64 15.94
CA VAL A 155 10.80 12.32 15.80
C VAL A 155 10.29 11.55 14.58
N THR A 156 8.97 11.38 14.45
CA THR A 156 8.42 10.46 13.43
C THR A 156 8.49 11.07 12.03
N LEU A 157 8.02 12.31 11.86
CA LEU A 157 7.93 12.99 10.57
C LEU A 157 9.29 13.18 9.89
N PRO A 158 10.38 13.57 10.58
CA PRO A 158 11.71 13.65 9.97
C PRO A 158 12.18 12.31 9.36
N GLU A 159 11.90 11.19 10.03
CA GLU A 159 12.24 9.88 9.49
C GLU A 159 11.33 9.45 8.32
N ILE A 160 10.04 9.85 8.32
CA ILE A 160 9.15 9.66 7.15
C ILE A 160 9.68 10.47 5.97
N ILE A 161 10.14 11.72 6.19
CA ILE A 161 10.74 12.58 5.16
C ILE A 161 11.97 11.91 4.58
N LYS A 162 12.90 11.45 5.43
CA LYS A 162 14.10 10.74 5.01
C LYS A 162 13.74 9.51 4.17
N LEU A 163 12.79 8.71 4.63
CA LEU A 163 12.30 7.55 3.92
C LEU A 163 11.67 7.90 2.55
N ALA A 164 10.97 9.02 2.44
CA ALA A 164 10.43 9.52 1.18
C ALA A 164 11.52 10.01 0.22
N LEU A 165 12.52 10.74 0.72
CA LEU A 165 13.64 11.29 -0.06
C LEU A 165 14.67 10.21 -0.46
N ASP A 166 14.75 9.10 0.27
CA ASP A 166 15.56 7.94 -0.09
C ASP A 166 14.92 7.05 -1.19
N LEU A 167 13.74 7.42 -1.70
CA LEU A 167 13.06 6.70 -2.78
C LEU A 167 13.96 6.31 -3.97
N PRO A 168 14.75 7.21 -4.60
CA PRO A 168 15.64 6.84 -5.71
C PRO A 168 16.72 5.83 -5.32
N LYS A 169 17.10 5.75 -4.03
CA LYS A 169 18.05 4.75 -3.53
C LYS A 169 17.37 3.41 -3.26
N LEU A 170 16.12 3.42 -2.82
CA LEU A 170 15.37 2.23 -2.41
C LEU A 170 14.64 1.56 -3.56
N VAL A 171 14.12 2.32 -4.52
CA VAL A 171 13.38 1.83 -5.70
C VAL A 171 14.13 2.23 -6.95
N GLN A 172 15.08 1.38 -7.36
CA GLN A 172 15.97 1.63 -8.49
C GLN A 172 15.51 0.96 -9.79
N ALA A 173 14.52 0.06 -9.71
CA ALA A 173 13.91 -0.57 -10.87
C ALA A 173 12.49 -0.05 -11.09
N PRO A 174 12.02 0.02 -12.35
CA PRO A 174 10.71 0.58 -12.67
C PRO A 174 9.59 -0.37 -12.22
N ILE A 175 8.54 0.18 -11.64
CA ILE A 175 7.38 -0.59 -11.17
C ILE A 175 6.39 -0.74 -12.33
N PRO A 176 6.13 -1.96 -12.84
CA PRO A 176 5.17 -2.16 -13.92
C PRO A 176 3.73 -1.95 -13.43
N LEU A 177 2.87 -1.44 -14.31
CA LEU A 177 1.45 -1.30 -14.06
C LEU A 177 0.71 -2.62 -14.29
N LEU A 178 -0.01 -3.09 -13.27
CA LEU A 178 -0.84 -4.29 -13.35
C LEU A 178 -2.15 -3.99 -14.09
N LYS A 179 -2.08 -3.95 -15.43
CA LYS A 179 -3.19 -3.59 -16.33
C LYS A 179 -4.26 -4.67 -16.46
N GLN A 180 -5.46 -4.25 -16.86
CA GLN A 180 -6.58 -5.15 -17.19
C GLN A 180 -6.15 -6.22 -18.21
N HIS A 181 -6.73 -7.41 -18.07
CA HIS A 181 -6.47 -8.58 -18.93
C HIS A 181 -5.02 -9.11 -18.95
N LYS A 182 -4.10 -8.56 -18.14
CA LYS A 182 -2.74 -9.08 -17.99
C LYS A 182 -2.60 -9.91 -16.72
N ASN A 183 -1.94 -11.06 -16.85
CA ASN A 183 -1.44 -11.86 -15.73
C ASN A 183 -0.01 -11.42 -15.43
N TYR A 184 0.21 -10.73 -14.32
CA TYR A 184 1.53 -10.20 -13.97
C TYR A 184 1.68 -10.04 -12.46
N SER A 185 2.88 -10.25 -11.96
CA SER A 185 3.23 -10.16 -10.54
C SER A 185 4.36 -9.17 -10.30
N VAL A 186 4.34 -8.51 -9.15
CA VAL A 186 5.40 -7.61 -8.71
C VAL A 186 5.76 -7.88 -7.26
N SER A 187 7.03 -8.11 -6.98
CA SER A 187 7.54 -8.33 -5.63
C SER A 187 8.42 -7.17 -5.18
N LEU A 188 8.13 -6.62 -4.00
CA LEU A 188 8.84 -5.52 -3.38
C LEU A 188 9.24 -5.88 -1.95
N SER A 189 10.29 -5.26 -1.43
CA SER A 189 10.57 -5.29 0.00
C SER A 189 9.58 -4.41 0.77
N GLN A 190 9.34 -4.73 2.04
CA GLN A 190 8.52 -3.90 2.91
C GLN A 190 9.10 -2.48 3.03
N GLN A 191 10.43 -2.34 3.07
CA GLN A 191 11.10 -1.04 3.08
C GLN A 191 10.81 -0.21 1.82
N GLN A 192 10.80 -0.83 0.63
CA GLN A 192 10.43 -0.17 -0.62
C GLN A 192 8.99 0.33 -0.57
N ILE A 193 8.07 -0.49 -0.06
CA ILE A 193 6.66 -0.13 0.10
C ILE A 193 6.51 1.04 1.08
N SER A 194 7.24 1.02 2.21
CA SER A 194 7.21 2.12 3.18
C SER A 194 7.66 3.45 2.56
N SER A 195 8.69 3.43 1.68
CA SER A 195 9.13 4.63 0.94
C SER A 195 8.11 5.10 -0.10
N LEU A 196 7.45 4.18 -0.81
CA LEU A 196 6.36 4.52 -1.73
C LEU A 196 5.16 5.12 -0.98
N LEU A 197 4.79 4.57 0.18
CA LEU A 197 3.71 5.10 1.02
C LEU A 197 4.08 6.45 1.64
N ALA A 198 5.33 6.68 2.03
CA ALA A 198 5.79 7.99 2.49
C ALA A 198 5.64 9.05 1.37
N ASN A 199 5.96 8.68 0.13
CA ASN A 199 5.72 9.54 -1.04
C ASN A 199 4.23 9.79 -1.30
N ALA A 200 3.37 8.78 -1.09
CA ALA A 200 1.92 8.93 -1.15
C ALA A 200 1.37 9.87 -0.06
N PHE A 201 1.91 9.78 1.16
CA PHE A 201 1.60 10.67 2.28
C PHE A 201 1.91 12.13 1.93
N PHE A 202 3.10 12.39 1.40
CA PHE A 202 3.51 13.73 0.92
C PHE A 202 2.90 14.12 -0.44
N CYS A 203 2.04 13.29 -1.02
CA CYS A 203 1.36 13.55 -2.30
C CYS A 203 2.32 13.89 -3.46
N THR A 204 3.42 13.14 -3.58
CA THR A 204 4.48 13.42 -4.56
C THR A 204 4.23 12.80 -5.94
N PHE A 205 3.39 11.75 -6.04
CA PHE A 205 3.21 11.03 -7.30
C PHE A 205 2.59 11.93 -8.39
N PRO A 206 3.28 12.13 -9.52
CA PRO A 206 2.81 12.99 -10.60
C PRO A 206 1.68 12.33 -11.40
N ARG A 207 0.84 13.15 -12.05
CA ARG A 207 -0.30 12.70 -12.89
C ARG A 207 -1.38 11.88 -12.17
N ARG A 208 -1.36 11.83 -10.84
CA ARG A 208 -2.32 11.05 -10.02
C ARG A 208 -3.43 11.86 -9.33
N ASN A 209 -3.50 13.16 -9.62
CA ASN A 209 -4.40 14.10 -8.92
C ASN A 209 -5.57 14.58 -9.79
N ALA A 210 -5.58 14.23 -11.08
CA ALA A 210 -6.63 14.65 -12.01
C ALA A 210 -7.82 13.70 -11.94
N THR A 211 -9.03 14.25 -11.88
CA THR A 211 -10.30 13.49 -11.82
C THR A 211 -10.97 13.34 -13.19
N LYS A 212 -10.41 13.92 -14.25
CA LYS A 212 -10.97 13.87 -15.61
C LYS A 212 -10.87 12.44 -16.15
N LYS A 213 -11.95 11.93 -16.76
CA LYS A 213 -12.00 10.58 -17.37
C LYS A 213 -10.97 10.34 -18.48
N THR A 214 -10.48 11.41 -19.11
CA THR A 214 -9.46 11.36 -20.17
C THR A 214 -8.02 11.33 -19.62
N SER A 215 -7.84 11.35 -18.30
CA SER A 215 -6.51 11.33 -17.68
C SER A 215 -5.85 9.96 -17.83
N GLU A 216 -4.52 9.92 -17.96
CA GLU A 216 -3.72 8.70 -18.10
C GLU A 216 -4.04 7.63 -17.04
N TYR A 217 -4.30 8.06 -15.81
CA TYR A 217 -4.56 7.19 -14.66
C TYR A 217 -6.04 7.13 -14.25
N ALA A 218 -6.98 7.52 -15.12
CA ALA A 218 -8.41 7.56 -14.77
C ALA A 218 -8.99 6.19 -14.37
N SER A 219 -8.40 5.09 -14.85
CA SER A 219 -8.80 3.71 -14.51
C SER A 219 -8.02 3.13 -13.32
N TYR A 220 -7.28 3.95 -12.57
CA TYR A 220 -6.50 3.54 -11.41
C TYR A 220 -7.02 4.24 -10.15
N PRO A 221 -6.96 3.58 -8.97
CA PRO A 221 -7.33 4.23 -7.72
C PRO A 221 -6.40 5.40 -7.40
N PHE A 222 -6.86 6.33 -6.55
CA PHE A 222 -6.02 7.40 -6.04
C PHE A 222 -4.95 6.84 -5.10
N ILE A 223 -3.71 7.33 -5.24
CA ILE A 223 -2.58 6.95 -4.38
C ILE A 223 -2.21 8.06 -3.39
N ASN A 224 -2.21 9.32 -3.85
CA ASN A 224 -1.85 10.46 -3.01
C ASN A 224 -2.95 10.68 -1.95
N PHE A 225 -2.56 10.79 -0.69
CA PHE A 225 -3.51 10.77 0.43
C PHE A 225 -4.49 11.95 0.43
N ASN A 226 -4.10 13.09 -0.15
CA ASN A 226 -5.05 14.17 -0.35
C ASN A 226 -6.11 13.84 -1.42
N SER A 227 -5.74 13.13 -2.49
CA SER A 227 -6.67 12.78 -3.57
C SER A 227 -7.67 11.70 -3.17
N SER A 228 -7.32 10.86 -2.19
CA SER A 228 -8.26 9.90 -1.57
C SER A 228 -9.14 10.53 -0.48
N GLY A 229 -9.06 11.85 -0.27
CA GLY A 229 -9.87 12.57 0.73
C GLY A 229 -9.42 12.39 2.18
N LEU A 230 -8.25 11.76 2.42
CA LEU A 230 -7.78 11.41 3.77
C LEU A 230 -7.52 12.66 4.64
N TYR A 231 -7.03 13.76 4.05
CA TYR A 231 -6.70 15.00 4.79
C TYR A 231 -7.85 15.99 4.93
N GLU A 232 -8.91 15.87 4.14
CA GLU A 232 -9.95 16.89 4.06
C GLU A 232 -11.08 16.69 5.07
N SER A 233 -11.43 15.43 5.36
CA SER A 233 -12.73 15.12 5.97
C SER A 233 -12.94 15.73 7.36
N THR A 234 -14.05 16.45 7.51
CA THR A 234 -14.45 17.15 8.75
C THR A 234 -15.53 16.44 9.58
N ASN A 235 -16.26 15.48 9.00
CA ASN A 235 -17.56 15.06 9.58
C ASN A 235 -17.61 13.63 10.14
N SER A 236 -16.52 12.87 10.10
CA SER A 236 -16.49 11.51 10.68
C SER A 236 -15.20 11.25 11.44
N ASP A 237 -15.30 10.86 12.70
CA ASP A 237 -14.17 10.40 13.52
C ASP A 237 -13.40 9.26 12.84
N ALA A 238 -14.07 8.49 11.98
CA ALA A 238 -13.46 7.44 11.17
C ALA A 238 -12.23 7.89 10.36
N ASN A 239 -12.19 9.14 9.87
CA ASN A 239 -11.03 9.61 9.11
C ASN A 239 -9.86 10.03 10.02
N LEU A 240 -10.15 10.47 11.25
CA LEU A 240 -9.13 10.70 12.27
C LEU A 240 -8.51 9.36 12.70
N GLU A 241 -9.32 8.33 12.91
CA GLU A 241 -8.83 6.97 13.22
C GLU A 241 -7.98 6.41 12.08
N LYS A 242 -8.39 6.57 10.82
CA LYS A 242 -7.54 6.19 9.66
C LYS A 242 -6.19 6.90 9.68
N LEU A 243 -6.17 8.20 9.95
CA LEU A 243 -4.91 8.95 10.04
C LEU A 243 -4.04 8.46 11.19
N LYS A 244 -4.61 8.15 12.36
CA LYS A 244 -3.86 7.52 13.46
C LYS A 244 -3.27 6.18 13.07
N CYS A 245 -4.04 5.31 12.40
CA CYS A 245 -3.54 4.03 11.91
C CYS A 245 -2.33 4.22 10.96
N ILE A 246 -2.41 5.20 10.06
CA ILE A 246 -1.32 5.55 9.15
C ILE A 246 -0.09 6.10 9.90
N CYS A 247 -0.29 7.00 10.86
CA CYS A 247 0.80 7.54 11.69
C CYS A 247 1.47 6.43 12.51
N HIS A 248 0.67 5.51 13.06
CA HIS A 248 1.16 4.35 13.79
C HIS A 248 1.94 3.39 12.89
N TYR A 249 1.47 3.13 11.67
CA TYR A 249 2.23 2.37 10.66
C TYR A 249 3.61 3.02 10.42
N PHE A 250 3.64 4.32 10.15
CA PHE A 250 4.90 5.02 9.91
C PHE A 250 5.83 4.98 11.13
N ARG A 251 5.31 5.23 12.33
CA ARG A 251 6.06 5.10 13.59
C ARG A 251 6.72 3.72 13.69
N ARG A 252 6.01 2.64 13.37
CA ARG A 252 6.55 1.28 13.42
C ARG A 252 7.68 1.07 12.42
N VAL A 253 7.49 1.44 11.16
CA VAL A 253 8.47 1.16 10.09
C VAL A 253 9.72 2.04 10.17
N VAL A 254 9.62 3.24 10.74
CA VAL A 254 10.80 4.10 10.98
C VAL A 254 11.56 3.69 12.25
N THR A 255 10.87 3.17 13.26
CA THR A 255 11.51 2.65 14.48
C THR A 255 12.26 1.35 14.21
N LYS A 256 11.62 0.42 13.48
CA LYS A 256 12.22 -0.85 13.09
C LYS A 256 11.95 -1.11 11.63
N VAL A 257 13.00 -1.00 10.81
CA VAL A 257 12.88 -1.19 9.37
C VAL A 257 12.41 -2.62 9.08
N PRO A 258 11.30 -2.80 8.35
CA PRO A 258 10.76 -4.11 8.07
C PRO A 258 11.61 -4.84 7.01
N VAL A 259 11.89 -6.12 7.24
CA VAL A 259 12.82 -6.94 6.44
C VAL A 259 12.13 -7.86 5.44
N GLY A 260 10.81 -8.03 5.56
CA GLY A 260 10.03 -8.94 4.73
C GLY A 260 9.81 -8.42 3.30
N THR A 261 9.14 -9.25 2.50
CA THR A 261 8.81 -8.96 1.10
C THR A 261 7.34 -9.24 0.85
N LEU A 262 6.74 -8.51 -0.09
CA LEU A 262 5.35 -8.68 -0.50
C LEU A 262 5.30 -8.89 -2.01
N THR A 263 4.37 -9.72 -2.46
CA THR A 263 4.09 -9.97 -3.88
C THR A 263 2.66 -9.62 -4.20
N PHE A 264 2.47 -8.68 -5.13
CA PHE A 264 1.17 -8.31 -5.67
C PHE A 264 0.98 -9.02 -7.02
N SER A 265 -0.07 -9.82 -7.16
CA SER A 265 -0.34 -10.58 -8.38
C SER A 265 -1.70 -10.23 -8.96
N ARG A 266 -1.74 -9.74 -10.20
CA ARG A 266 -2.99 -9.60 -10.95
C ARG A 266 -3.23 -10.87 -11.73
N ARG A 267 -4.41 -11.48 -11.52
CA ARG A 267 -4.86 -12.66 -12.26
C ARG A 267 -6.09 -12.31 -13.10
N SER A 268 -6.10 -12.75 -14.36
CA SER A 268 -7.23 -12.62 -15.28
C SER A 268 -7.43 -13.96 -15.98
N VAL A 269 -8.62 -14.52 -15.80
CA VAL A 269 -9.07 -15.75 -16.44
C VAL A 269 -10.02 -15.36 -17.57
N PRO A 270 -9.71 -15.67 -18.84
CA PRO A 270 -10.62 -15.38 -19.94
C PRO A 270 -11.83 -16.33 -19.89
N PRO A 271 -12.99 -15.95 -20.45
CA PRO A 271 -14.22 -16.75 -20.37
C PRO A 271 -14.09 -18.20 -20.84
N ARG A 272 -13.22 -18.45 -21.83
CA ARG A 272 -12.93 -19.80 -22.36
C ARG A 272 -12.25 -20.74 -21.36
N ASP A 273 -11.55 -20.19 -20.36
CA ASP A 273 -10.83 -20.97 -19.35
C ASP A 273 -11.66 -21.09 -18.05
N CYS A 274 -12.85 -20.50 -18.00
CA CYS A 274 -13.76 -20.63 -16.87
C CYS A 274 -14.39 -22.05 -16.84
N PRO A 275 -14.68 -22.60 -15.65
CA PRO A 275 -15.36 -23.89 -15.55
C PRO A 275 -16.74 -23.88 -16.23
N ALA A 276 -17.06 -24.97 -16.93
CA ALA A 276 -18.41 -25.20 -17.46
C ALA A 276 -19.34 -25.65 -16.33
N TRP A 277 -19.82 -24.67 -15.53
CA TRP A 277 -20.60 -24.92 -14.32
C TRP A 277 -21.83 -25.80 -14.55
N ALA A 278 -22.54 -25.62 -15.67
CA ALA A 278 -23.73 -26.39 -16.01
C ALA A 278 -23.47 -27.90 -16.20
N THR A 279 -22.24 -28.28 -16.54
CA THR A 279 -21.86 -29.67 -16.79
C THR A 279 -20.90 -30.22 -15.72
N SER A 280 -20.67 -29.46 -14.64
CA SER A 280 -19.75 -29.87 -13.58
C SER A 280 -20.36 -30.99 -12.74
N THR A 281 -19.67 -32.12 -12.64
CA THR A 281 -20.06 -33.29 -11.82
C THR A 281 -19.28 -33.38 -10.51
N ARG A 282 -18.48 -32.36 -10.16
CA ARG A 282 -17.67 -32.37 -8.93
C ARG A 282 -18.58 -32.30 -7.68
N PRO A 283 -18.44 -33.22 -6.72
CA PRO A 283 -19.27 -33.22 -5.51
C PRO A 283 -18.93 -32.01 -4.62
N ILE A 284 -19.95 -31.36 -4.06
CA ILE A 284 -19.77 -30.27 -3.08
C ILE A 284 -19.35 -30.84 -1.72
N GLY A 285 -19.90 -32.00 -1.33
CA GLY A 285 -19.66 -32.62 -0.03
C GLY A 285 -18.23 -33.14 0.20
N SER A 286 -17.35 -33.08 -0.80
CA SER A 286 -15.93 -33.39 -0.63
C SER A 286 -15.11 -32.21 -0.13
N ILE A 287 -15.72 -31.03 0.05
CA ILE A 287 -15.03 -29.83 0.53
C ILE A 287 -15.31 -29.68 2.04
N PRO A 288 -14.29 -29.76 2.90
CA PRO A 288 -14.46 -29.51 4.33
C PRO A 288 -14.92 -28.06 4.54
N LEU A 289 -15.95 -27.87 5.38
CA LEU A 289 -16.56 -26.58 5.66
C LEU A 289 -16.54 -26.31 7.16
N HIS A 290 -16.09 -25.12 7.55
CA HIS A 290 -16.16 -24.59 8.91
C HIS A 290 -16.96 -23.28 8.89
N VAL A 291 -17.92 -23.13 9.80
CA VAL A 291 -18.73 -21.90 9.93
C VAL A 291 -18.80 -21.50 11.40
N GLU A 292 -18.33 -20.30 11.71
CA GLU A 292 -18.40 -19.70 13.04
C GLU A 292 -18.82 -18.22 12.96
N PRO A 293 -19.56 -17.69 13.95
CA PRO A 293 -20.05 -16.31 13.95
C PRO A 293 -19.16 -15.33 14.73
N VAL A 294 -18.08 -15.82 15.38
CA VAL A 294 -17.32 -15.03 16.38
C VAL A 294 -16.08 -14.39 15.79
N SER A 295 -15.22 -15.18 15.15
CA SER A 295 -13.92 -14.73 14.65
C SER A 295 -14.07 -13.94 13.35
N THR A 296 -13.09 -13.08 13.06
CA THR A 296 -13.03 -12.35 11.79
C THR A 296 -12.08 -13.01 10.79
N ILE A 297 -12.04 -12.49 9.55
CA ILE A 297 -11.21 -13.07 8.48
C ILE A 297 -9.73 -12.93 8.82
N GLU A 298 -9.33 -11.82 9.44
CA GLU A 298 -7.96 -11.52 9.83
C GLU A 298 -7.46 -12.36 11.02
N ASP A 299 -8.35 -12.97 11.81
CA ASP A 299 -7.99 -13.91 12.88
C ASP A 299 -7.59 -15.29 12.35
N ALA A 300 -7.98 -15.63 11.12
CA ALA A 300 -7.70 -16.91 10.49
C ALA A 300 -6.34 -16.90 9.78
N ASP A 301 -5.27 -16.95 10.56
CA ASP A 301 -3.89 -17.00 10.07
C ASP A 301 -3.66 -18.19 9.11
N SER A 302 -2.80 -18.01 8.11
CA SER A 302 -2.38 -19.05 7.17
C SER A 302 -3.43 -19.57 6.17
N LEU A 303 -4.65 -19.02 6.16
CA LEU A 303 -5.65 -19.26 5.12
C LEU A 303 -5.59 -18.20 4.01
N ILE A 304 -6.23 -18.50 2.88
CA ILE A 304 -6.50 -17.48 1.85
C ILE A 304 -7.60 -16.57 2.38
N GLN A 305 -7.19 -15.39 2.87
CA GLN A 305 -8.10 -14.38 3.39
C GLN A 305 -8.72 -13.57 2.22
N ILE A 306 -10.04 -13.39 2.28
CA ILE A 306 -10.81 -12.70 1.24
C ILE A 306 -10.99 -11.23 1.63
N ASP A 307 -10.61 -10.32 0.72
CA ASP A 307 -10.96 -8.90 0.78
C ASP A 307 -12.25 -8.64 0.00
N PHE A 308 -13.23 -7.95 0.62
CA PHE A 308 -14.45 -7.50 -0.04
C PHE A 308 -14.18 -6.23 -0.85
N ALA A 309 -13.40 -6.41 -1.92
CA ALA A 309 -12.79 -5.33 -2.68
C ALA A 309 -13.76 -4.50 -3.54
N ASN A 310 -13.38 -3.23 -3.75
CA ASN A 310 -13.96 -2.37 -4.78
C ASN A 310 -13.29 -2.63 -6.16
N LYS A 311 -13.99 -2.30 -7.25
CA LYS A 311 -13.53 -2.49 -8.63
C LYS A 311 -12.47 -1.47 -9.06
#